data_AF-A0A285NY96-F1
#
_entry.id   AF-A0A285NY96-F1
#
_cell.length_a   1.000
_cell.length_b   1.000
_cell.length_c   1.000
_cell.angle_alpha   90.00
_cell.angle_beta   90.00
_cell.angle_gamma   90.00
#
_symmetry.space_group_name_H-M   'P 1'
#
loop_
_entity.id
_entity.type
_entity.pdbx_description
1 polymer ?
#
loop_
_entity_poly.entity_id
_entity_poly.type
_entity_poly.pdbx_seq_one_letter_code
_entity_poly.pdbx_strand_id
1 'polypeptide(L)'
;MNEEKFKQLAEEIKKNMVNPDLDLELCFPNEEDSACETKKYPYLRVRYVVEGHDVYEKEIDIDPEYWDKDVKDLANFVAFQIQQFMEEIDSVEYGGE
;
A
#
# COMPACT_ATOMS: atom_id res chain seq x y z
N MET A 1 -11.49 12.91 -10.93
CA MET A 1 -10.80 11.85 -10.17
C MET A 1 -10.84 12.24 -8.71
N ASN A 2 -11.09 11.31 -7.80
CA ASN A 2 -11.21 11.61 -6.37
C ASN A 2 -9.82 11.62 -5.70
N GLU A 3 -8.89 12.42 -6.21
CA GLU A 3 -7.50 12.49 -5.72
C GLU A 3 -7.43 12.75 -4.21
N GLU A 4 -8.30 13.62 -3.70
CA GLU A 4 -8.41 13.91 -2.26
C GLU A 4 -8.80 12.69 -1.43
N LYS A 5 -9.64 11.80 -1.97
CA LYS A 5 -10.05 10.55 -1.32
C LYS A 5 -8.88 9.59 -1.17
N PHE A 6 -8.10 9.45 -2.24
CA PHE A 6 -6.93 8.57 -2.22
C PHE A 6 -5.80 9.13 -1.34
N LYS A 7 -5.63 10.46 -1.31
CA LYS A 7 -4.71 11.10 -0.36
C LYS A 7 -5.12 10.82 1.09
N GLN A 8 -6.40 11.01 1.42
CA GLN A 8 -6.93 10.65 2.75
C GLN A 8 -6.77 9.17 3.07
N LEU A 9 -6.94 8.29 2.08
CA LEU A 9 -6.70 6.85 2.22
C LEU A 9 -5.25 6.59 2.63
N ALA A 10 -4.28 7.13 1.89
CA ALA A 10 -2.86 6.97 2.20
C ALA A 10 -2.48 7.53 3.58
N GLU A 11 -3.03 8.68 3.95
CA GLU A 11 -2.84 9.26 5.29
C GLU A 11 -3.45 8.39 6.40
N GLU A 12 -4.67 7.88 6.23
CA GLU A 12 -5.29 6.99 7.19
C GLU A 12 -4.50 5.69 7.33
N ILE A 13 -4.02 5.10 6.24
CA ILE A 13 -3.17 3.89 6.32
C ILE A 13 -1.88 4.20 7.05
N LYS A 14 -1.16 5.27 6.69
CA LYS A 14 0.08 5.70 7.38
C LYS A 14 -0.14 5.95 8.87
N LYS A 15 -1.30 6.49 9.24
CA LYS A 15 -1.66 6.75 10.63
C LYS A 15 -2.01 5.49 11.41
N ASN A 16 -2.66 4.52 10.77
CA ASN A 16 -2.96 3.22 11.37
C ASN A 16 -1.72 2.31 11.43
N MET A 17 -0.82 2.44 10.45
CA MET A 17 0.40 1.65 10.29
C MET A 17 1.63 2.52 10.57
N VAL A 18 1.88 2.80 11.85
CA VAL A 18 3.07 3.52 12.30
C VAL A 18 4.26 2.56 12.35
N ASN A 19 4.77 2.17 11.18
CA ASN A 19 5.95 1.30 11.04
C ASN A 19 7.03 2.03 10.23
N PRO A 20 8.23 2.25 10.78
CA PRO A 20 9.32 2.95 10.09
C PRO A 20 9.89 2.13 8.92
N ASP A 21 9.70 0.81 8.94
CA ASP A 21 10.15 -0.13 7.91
C ASP A 21 9.13 -0.29 6.76
N LEU A 22 7.96 0.34 6.89
CA LEU A 22 6.95 0.41 5.84
C LEU A 22 6.99 1.77 5.16
N ASP A 23 7.23 1.76 3.86
CA ASP A 23 7.08 2.92 3.00
C ASP A 23 5.84 2.76 2.11
N LEU A 24 4.96 3.76 2.15
CA LEU A 24 3.68 3.77 1.46
C LEU A 24 3.66 4.94 0.48
N GLU A 25 3.57 4.62 -0.80
CA GLU A 25 3.60 5.57 -1.90
C GLU A 25 2.33 5.44 -2.74
N LEU A 26 1.60 6.54 -2.90
CA LEU A 26 0.35 6.56 -3.65
C LEU A 26 0.61 7.06 -5.07
N CYS A 27 0.39 6.17 -6.03
CA CYS A 27 0.61 6.44 -7.44
C CYS A 27 -0.69 6.76 -8.15
N PHE A 28 -0.71 7.86 -8.89
CA PHE A 28 -1.85 8.29 -9.69
C PHE A 28 -1.57 8.07 -11.19
N PRO A 29 -2.59 7.67 -11.96
CA PRO A 29 -2.43 7.40 -13.40
C PRO A 29 -2.12 8.68 -14.21
N ASN A 30 -2.36 9.85 -13.62
CA ASN A 30 -2.17 11.16 -14.27
C ASN A 30 -0.88 11.86 -13.84
N GLU A 31 -0.13 11.30 -12.89
CA GLU A 31 1.19 11.83 -12.51
C GLU A 31 2.26 10.89 -13.08
N GLU A 32 3.03 11.40 -14.04
CA GLU A 32 4.28 10.76 -14.47
C GLU A 32 5.33 11.06 -13.40
N ASP A 33 5.24 10.38 -12.27
CA ASP A 33 6.28 10.43 -11.24
C ASP A 33 7.31 9.34 -11.53
N SER A 34 8.61 9.64 -11.36
CA SER A 34 9.70 8.68 -11.64
C SER A 34 9.59 7.38 -10.84
N ALA A 35 8.87 7.38 -9.71
CA ALA A 35 8.65 6.20 -8.90
C ALA A 35 7.36 5.43 -9.23
N CYS A 36 6.46 6.01 -10.04
CA CYS A 36 5.15 5.45 -10.34
C CYS A 36 5.03 5.09 -11.83
N GLU A 37 4.56 3.88 -12.11
CA GLU A 37 4.24 3.47 -13.47
C GLU A 37 2.92 4.11 -13.93
N THR A 38 2.87 4.50 -15.20
CA THR A 38 1.66 5.01 -15.83
C THR A 38 0.63 3.88 -16.01
N LYS A 39 -0.20 3.67 -14.97
CA LYS A 39 -1.29 2.69 -14.99
C LYS A 39 -2.63 3.35 -15.36
N LYS A 40 -3.65 2.54 -15.59
CA LYS A 40 -5.01 3.00 -15.92
C LYS A 40 -5.77 3.52 -14.68
N TYR A 41 -5.44 3.00 -13.51
CA TYR A 41 -6.08 3.30 -12.23
C TYR A 41 -5.02 3.66 -11.19
N PRO A 42 -5.38 4.44 -10.15
CA PRO A 42 -4.47 4.72 -9.05
C PRO A 42 -4.20 3.44 -8.25
N TYR A 43 -3.01 3.33 -7.72
CA TYR A 43 -2.58 2.17 -6.95
C TYR A 43 -1.69 2.62 -5.80
N LEU A 44 -1.67 1.83 -4.73
CA LEU A 44 -0.79 2.05 -3.59
C LEU A 44 0.39 1.09 -3.71
N ARG A 45 1.59 1.65 -3.71
CA ARG A 45 2.84 0.91 -3.66
C ARG A 45 3.28 0.82 -2.21
N VAL A 46 3.43 -0.42 -1.74
CA VAL A 46 3.80 -0.76 -0.37
C VAL A 46 5.19 -1.38 -0.42
N ARG A 47 6.15 -0.75 0.24
CA ARG A 47 7.52 -1.24 0.36
C ARG A 47 7.76 -1.61 1.82
N TYR A 48 8.10 -2.86 2.08
CA TYR A 48 8.44 -3.37 3.40
C TYR A 48 9.90 -3.78 3.43
N VAL A 49 10.68 -3.15 4.30
CA VAL A 49 12.10 -3.43 4.47
C VAL A 49 12.27 -4.38 5.65
N VAL A 50 12.81 -5.58 5.43
CA VAL A 50 13.07 -6.53 6.51
C VAL A 50 14.52 -6.48 6.99
N GLU A 51 14.77 -6.97 8.20
CA GLU A 51 16.11 -7.08 8.78
C GLU A 51 16.99 -8.00 7.93
N GLY A 52 17.87 -7.40 7.12
CA GLY A 52 18.68 -8.13 6.12
C GLY A 52 19.00 -7.32 4.86
N HIS A 53 18.32 -6.18 4.67
CA HIS A 53 18.28 -5.35 3.45
C HIS A 53 17.40 -5.89 2.32
N ASP A 54 16.67 -6.98 2.52
CA ASP A 54 15.66 -7.39 1.56
C ASP A 54 14.47 -6.43 1.62
N VAL A 55 14.09 -5.91 0.45
CA VAL A 55 12.98 -4.97 0.29
C VAL A 55 11.90 -5.68 -0.51
N TYR A 56 10.78 -5.91 0.14
CA TYR A 56 9.62 -6.53 -0.47
C TYR A 56 8.65 -5.44 -0.90
N GLU A 57 8.13 -5.58 -2.11
CA GLU A 57 7.22 -4.63 -2.70
C GLU A 57 5.90 -5.30 -3.06
N LYS A 58 4.80 -4.62 -2.72
CA LYS A 58 3.45 -5.01 -3.11
C LYS A 58 2.70 -3.82 -3.67
N GLU A 59 2.13 -3.99 -4.85
CA GLU A 59 1.23 -3.02 -5.45
C GLU A 59 -0.21 -3.42 -5.15
N ILE A 60 -1.02 -2.45 -4.73
CA ILE A 60 -2.43 -2.63 -4.44
C ILE A 60 -3.19 -1.69 -5.38
N ASP A 61 -3.69 -2.25 -6.48
CA ASP A 61 -4.52 -1.52 -7.42
C ASP A 61 -5.84 -1.11 -6.75
N ILE A 62 -6.20 0.16 -6.90
CA ILE A 62 -7.46 0.69 -6.39
C ILE A 62 -8.45 0.74 -7.54
N ASP A 63 -9.08 -0.41 -7.80
CA ASP A 63 -10.07 -0.54 -8.86
C ASP A 63 -11.25 0.41 -8.67
N PRO A 64 -11.87 0.85 -9.79
CA PRO A 64 -13.03 1.74 -9.76
C PRO A 64 -14.24 1.19 -8.99
N GLU A 65 -14.33 -0.13 -8.80
CA GLU A 65 -15.35 -0.74 -7.95
C GLU A 65 -15.22 -0.35 -6.46
N TYR A 66 -13.99 -0.07 -6.00
CA TYR A 66 -13.73 0.35 -4.63
C TYR A 66 -13.88 1.87 -4.47
N TRP A 67 -13.93 2.64 -5.56
CA TRP A 67 -14.02 4.11 -5.48
C TRP A 67 -15.32 4.61 -4.85
N ASP A 68 -16.37 3.79 -4.83
CA ASP A 68 -17.62 4.12 -4.14
C ASP A 68 -17.55 3.86 -2.63
N LYS A 69 -16.67 2.95 -2.17
CA LYS A 69 -16.52 2.61 -0.75
C LYS A 69 -15.99 3.76 0.08
N ASP A 70 -16.36 3.80 1.35
CA ASP A 70 -15.85 4.80 2.28
C ASP A 70 -14.32 4.74 2.43
N VAL A 71 -13.67 5.89 2.62
CA VAL A 71 -12.19 5.97 2.75
C VAL A 71 -11.70 5.05 3.86
N LYS A 72 -12.43 5.02 4.98
CA LYS A 72 -12.11 4.18 6.12
C LYS A 72 -12.21 2.68 5.81
N ASP A 73 -13.20 2.27 5.03
CA ASP A 73 -13.40 0.86 4.66
C ASP A 73 -12.24 0.40 3.76
N LEU A 74 -11.90 1.24 2.77
CA LEU A 74 -10.72 1.06 1.92
C LEU A 74 -9.41 1.04 2.73
N ALA A 75 -9.24 1.97 3.67
CA ALA A 75 -8.03 2.05 4.50
C ALA A 75 -7.86 0.80 5.35
N ASN A 76 -8.94 0.31 5.94
CA ASN A 76 -8.94 -0.91 6.73
C ASN A 76 -8.65 -2.15 5.87
N PHE A 77 -9.24 -2.23 4.69
CA PHE A 77 -8.97 -3.31 3.73
C PHE A 77 -7.51 -3.35 3.30
N VAL A 78 -6.96 -2.19 2.91
CA VAL A 78 -5.57 -2.06 2.49
C VAL A 78 -4.62 -2.33 3.65
N ALA A 79 -4.91 -1.80 4.85
CA ALA A 79 -4.14 -2.10 6.05
C ALA A 79 -4.12 -3.61 6.33
N PHE A 80 -5.26 -4.30 6.24
CA PHE A 80 -5.31 -5.75 6.40
C PHE A 80 -4.44 -6.48 5.36
N GLN A 81 -4.50 -6.07 4.09
CA GLN A 81 -3.66 -6.63 3.02
C GLN A 81 -2.16 -6.44 3.26
N ILE A 82 -1.77 -5.28 3.80
CA ILE A 82 -0.38 -4.96 4.15
C ILE A 82 0.07 -5.79 5.37
N GLN A 83 -0.79 -5.95 6.38
CA GLN A 83 -0.49 -6.81 7.53
C GLN A 83 -0.26 -8.25 7.12
N GLN A 84 -1.17 -8.81 6.33
CA GLN A 84 -1.02 -10.18 5.82
C GLN A 84 0.26 -10.35 4.99
N PHE A 85 0.62 -9.33 4.21
CA PHE A 85 1.85 -9.33 3.42
C PHE A 85 3.10 -9.34 4.32
N MET A 86 3.15 -8.49 5.35
CA MET A 86 4.24 -8.50 6.32
C MET A 86 4.33 -9.83 7.06
N GLU A 87 3.19 -10.38 7.51
CA GLU A 87 3.13 -11.66 8.20
C GLU A 87 3.61 -12.81 7.31
N GLU A 88 3.25 -12.80 6.02
CA GLU A 88 3.73 -13.80 5.06
C GLU A 88 5.24 -13.73 4.90
N ILE A 89 5.80 -12.52 4.74
CA ILE A 89 7.24 -12.33 4.62
C ILE A 89 7.96 -12.74 5.90
N ASP A 90 7.49 -12.27 7.06
CA ASP A 90 8.06 -12.64 8.36
C ASP A 90 8.04 -14.16 8.57
N SER A 91 6.93 -14.82 8.20
CA SER A 91 6.84 -16.28 8.24
C SER A 91 7.75 -16.99 7.23
N VAL A 92 8.08 -16.38 6.09
CA VAL A 92 9.02 -16.98 5.13
C VAL A 92 10.47 -16.80 5.60
N GLU A 93 10.80 -15.61 6.10
CA GLU A 93 12.15 -15.26 6.56
C GLU A 93 12.50 -15.95 7.91
N TYR A 94 11.52 -16.09 8.81
CA TYR A 94 11.72 -16.61 10.17
C TYR A 94 11.00 -17.93 10.46
N GLY A 95 10.03 -18.36 9.63
CA GLY A 95 9.22 -19.56 9.87
C GLY A 95 9.73 -20.85 9.22
N GLY A 96 10.97 -20.85 8.73
CA GLY A 96 11.64 -22.05 8.24
C GLY A 96 12.30 -22.87 9.36
N GLU A 97 11.51 -23.63 10.12
CA GLU A 97 11.98 -24.78 10.92
C GLU A 97 11.97 -26.09 10.11
#